data_AF-A0A2V7S823-F1
#
_entry.id   AF-A0A2V7S823-F1
#
_cell.length_a   1.000
_cell.length_b   1.000
_cell.length_c   1.000
_cell.angle_alpha   90.00
_cell.angle_beta   90.00
_cell.angle_gamma   90.00
#
_symmetry.space_group_name_H-M   'P 1'
#
loop_
_entity.id
_entity.type
_entity.pdbx_description
1 polymer ?
#
loop_
_entity_poly.entity_id
_entity_poly.type
_entity_poly.pdbx_seq_one_letter_code
_entity_poly.pdbx_strand_id
1 'polypeptide(L)'
;MTNLQPQLAAHKGPRGEILVELKRAQPLTAKQLAEKLGVSPNAIRHHLKELEAEGLIAYGREHRGVGAPTFAYRLSGAGEALFPRRYEETLTELLQRVTEKAGRSAAVELLEDHYATLTRRLQSELDGVAGSDRVAAIARLMSEAGYMAEWQEDEGAFRLSEHNCA
;
A
#
# COMPACT_ATOMS: atom_id res chain seq x y z
N MET A 1 3.63 -0.40 24.85
CA MET A 1 4.88 -0.74 24.14
C MET A 1 4.49 -1.52 22.91
N THR A 2 4.37 -0.86 21.75
CA THR A 2 3.96 -1.50 20.50
C THR A 2 5.09 -2.39 20.04
N ASN A 3 4.93 -3.72 20.16
CA ASN A 3 5.89 -4.68 19.64
C ASN A 3 5.96 -4.50 18.12
N LEU A 4 7.07 -3.92 17.66
CA LEU A 4 7.49 -4.00 16.26
C LEU A 4 7.66 -5.48 15.91
N GLN A 5 7.20 -5.89 14.72
CA GLN A 5 7.46 -7.24 14.23
C GLN A 5 8.97 -7.55 14.29
N PRO A 6 9.35 -8.82 14.50
CA PRO A 6 10.76 -9.23 14.56
C PRO A 6 11.57 -8.86 13.31
N GLN A 7 10.89 -8.63 12.18
CA GLN A 7 11.52 -8.32 10.90
C GLN A 7 12.05 -6.88 10.82
N LEU A 8 11.32 -5.85 11.28
CA LEU A 8 11.92 -4.50 11.38
C LEU A 8 13.06 -4.47 12.40
N ALA A 9 12.96 -5.26 13.47
CA ALA A 9 14.01 -5.38 14.48
C ALA A 9 15.32 -6.01 13.94
N ALA A 10 15.28 -6.66 12.77
CA ALA A 10 16.48 -7.16 12.07
C ALA A 10 17.27 -6.03 11.39
N HIS A 11 16.62 -4.92 11.01
CA HIS A 11 17.26 -3.76 10.42
C HIS A 11 17.58 -2.73 11.52
N LYS A 12 18.70 -2.91 12.21
CA LYS A 12 19.20 -1.97 13.24
C LYS A 12 20.03 -0.84 12.62
N GLY A 13 20.12 0.28 13.32
CA GLY A 13 20.95 1.42 12.93
C GLY A 13 20.39 2.18 11.71
N PRO A 14 21.25 2.82 10.89
CA PRO A 14 20.82 3.75 9.84
C PRO A 14 19.80 3.19 8.85
N ARG A 15 19.87 1.89 8.52
CA ARG A 15 18.90 1.24 7.62
C ARG A 15 17.50 1.19 8.21
N GLY A 16 17.37 0.82 9.49
CA GLY A 16 16.10 0.83 10.20
C GLY A 16 15.53 2.24 10.34
N GLU A 17 16.39 3.21 10.63
CA GLU A 17 16.01 4.62 10.74
C GLU A 17 15.50 5.19 9.41
N ILE A 18 16.15 4.84 8.28
CA ILE A 18 15.67 5.19 6.94
C ILE A 18 14.28 4.58 6.67
N LEU A 19 14.08 3.30 6.95
CA LEU A 19 12.78 2.64 6.77
C LEU A 19 11.69 3.33 7.59
N VAL A 20 11.98 3.71 8.84
CA VAL A 20 11.04 4.43 9.72
C VAL A 20 10.73 5.82 9.17
N GLU A 21 11.72 6.57 8.67
CA GLU A 21 11.48 7.89 8.10
C GLU A 21 10.66 7.81 6.80
N LEU A 22 10.91 6.82 5.94
CA LEU A 22 10.08 6.56 4.76
C LEU A 22 8.65 6.16 5.14
N LYS A 23 8.46 5.36 6.19
CA LYS A 23 7.13 5.03 6.68
C LYS A 23 6.35 6.25 7.16
N ARG A 24 7.04 7.19 7.82
CA ARG A 24 6.43 8.43 8.34
C ARG A 24 6.09 9.41 7.23
N ALA A 25 6.94 9.50 6.22
CA ALA A 25 6.74 10.37 5.07
C ALA A 25 7.44 9.78 3.86
N GLN A 26 6.69 9.52 2.80
CA GLN A 26 7.23 9.10 1.51
C GLN A 26 6.45 9.79 0.38
N PRO A 27 7.11 10.09 -0.75
CA PRO A 27 8.51 9.78 -1.04
C PRO A 27 9.50 10.79 -0.42
N LEU A 28 10.73 10.36 -0.14
CA LEU A 28 11.83 11.23 0.34
C LEU A 28 13.08 11.08 -0.51
N THR A 29 13.78 12.19 -0.76
CA THR A 29 15.09 12.17 -1.40
C THR A 29 16.19 11.78 -0.41
N ALA A 30 17.33 11.30 -0.94
CA ALA A 30 18.51 11.03 -0.11
C ALA A 30 18.99 12.26 0.69
N LYS A 31 18.77 13.47 0.16
CA LYS A 31 19.08 14.73 0.86
C LYS A 31 18.15 14.96 2.06
N GLN A 32 16.85 14.79 1.89
CA GLN A 32 15.88 14.95 2.99
C GLN A 32 16.09 13.91 4.09
N LEU A 33 16.38 12.66 3.71
CA LEU A 33 16.72 11.60 4.67
C LEU A 33 18.00 11.94 5.44
N ALA A 34 19.03 12.46 4.76
CA ALA A 34 20.27 12.90 5.40
C ALA A 34 20.05 14.04 6.39
N GLU A 35 19.24 15.04 6.04
CA GLU A 35 18.86 16.15 6.92
C GLU A 35 18.11 15.66 8.15
N LYS A 36 17.14 14.73 7.97
CA LYS A 36 16.36 14.15 9.06
C LYS A 36 17.20 13.30 10.03
N LEU A 37 18.17 12.56 9.50
CA LEU A 37 18.98 11.62 10.27
C LEU A 37 20.33 12.19 10.74
N GLY A 38 20.65 13.44 10.37
CA GLY A 38 21.88 14.11 10.81
C GLY A 38 23.16 13.48 10.24
N VAL A 39 23.10 12.87 9.07
CA VAL A 39 24.23 12.17 8.42
C VAL A 39 24.47 12.69 7.01
N SER A 40 25.57 12.28 6.37
CA SER A 40 25.86 12.73 5.00
C SER A 40 24.91 12.09 3.96
N PRO A 41 24.53 12.80 2.87
CA PRO A 41 23.76 12.21 1.77
C PRO A 41 24.42 10.99 1.13
N ASN A 42 25.76 10.87 1.22
CA ASN A 42 26.48 9.74 0.65
C ASN A 42 26.32 8.47 1.51
N ALA A 43 26.33 8.62 2.83
CA ALA A 43 26.04 7.52 3.76
C ALA A 43 24.59 7.01 3.56
N ILE A 44 23.64 7.93 3.39
CA ILE A 44 22.26 7.56 3.06
C ILE A 44 22.17 6.80 1.74
N ARG A 45 22.82 7.29 0.67
CA ARG A 45 22.81 6.61 -0.64
C ARG A 45 23.36 5.19 -0.59
N HIS A 46 24.39 4.95 0.23
CA HIS A 46 24.91 3.60 0.44
C HIS A 46 23.83 2.67 1.02
N HIS A 47 23.17 3.09 2.10
CA HIS A 47 22.11 2.30 2.73
C HIS A 47 20.85 2.15 1.88
N LEU A 48 20.48 3.17 1.10
CA LEU A 48 19.37 3.07 0.15
C LEU A 48 19.63 2.01 -0.90
N LYS A 49 20.87 1.89 -1.41
CA LYS A 49 21.24 0.84 -2.36
C LYS A 49 21.14 -0.56 -1.74
N GLU A 50 21.50 -0.72 -0.48
CA GLU A 50 21.36 -2.00 0.24
C GLU A 50 19.89 -2.38 0.43
N LEU A 51 19.07 -1.43 0.90
CA LEU A 51 17.62 -1.64 1.09
C LEU A 51 16.89 -1.89 -0.23
N GLU A 52 17.33 -1.26 -1.32
CA GLU A 52 16.82 -1.51 -2.66
C GLU A 52 17.17 -2.93 -3.12
N ALA A 53 18.42 -3.36 -2.92
CA ALA A 53 18.87 -4.72 -3.25
C ALA A 53 18.14 -5.79 -2.44
N GLU A 54 17.74 -5.47 -1.20
CA GLU A 54 16.86 -6.31 -0.36
C GLU A 54 15.38 -6.24 -0.77
N GLY A 55 15.03 -5.40 -1.76
CA GLY A 55 13.66 -5.25 -2.26
C GLY A 55 12.72 -4.51 -1.31
N LEU A 56 13.24 -3.82 -0.29
CA LEU A 56 12.45 -3.14 0.74
C LEU A 56 12.03 -1.72 0.36
N ILE A 57 12.71 -1.13 -0.62
CA ILE A 57 12.38 0.22 -1.12
C ILE A 57 12.36 0.23 -2.65
N ALA A 58 11.68 1.21 -3.21
CA ALA A 58 11.70 1.57 -4.62
C ALA A 58 12.00 3.06 -4.77
N TYR A 59 12.48 3.47 -5.95
CA TYR A 59 12.74 4.88 -6.23
C TYR A 59 12.27 5.29 -7.63
N GLY A 60 11.95 6.57 -7.77
CA GLY A 60 11.56 7.18 -9.05
C GLY A 60 12.26 8.52 -9.24
N ARG A 61 12.36 8.96 -10.50
CA ARG A 61 12.85 10.31 -10.82
C ARG A 61 11.80 11.33 -10.40
N GLU A 62 12.24 12.34 -9.65
CA GLU A 62 11.44 13.52 -9.34
C GLU A 62 11.95 14.69 -10.20
N HIS A 63 11.07 15.29 -11.00
CA HIS A 63 11.40 16.47 -11.80
C HIS A 63 11.19 17.72 -10.95
N ARG A 64 12.27 18.29 -10.42
CA ARG A 64 12.26 19.60 -9.76
C ARG A 64 13.18 20.56 -10.49
N GLY A 65 12.60 21.27 -11.47
CA GLY A 65 13.25 22.42 -12.12
C GLY A 65 14.53 22.11 -12.90
N VAL A 66 15.39 23.11 -13.05
CA VAL A 66 16.65 23.05 -13.81
C VAL A 66 17.75 22.45 -12.92
N GLY A 67 18.18 21.23 -13.22
CA GLY A 67 19.24 20.53 -12.49
C GLY A 67 19.31 19.04 -12.82
N ALA A 68 20.27 18.33 -12.22
CA ALA A 68 20.37 16.88 -12.37
C ALA A 68 19.13 16.19 -11.77
N PRO A 69 18.60 15.13 -12.41
CA PRO A 69 17.43 14.43 -11.92
C PRO A 69 17.67 13.91 -10.50
N THR A 70 16.76 14.26 -9.58
CA THR A 70 16.83 13.80 -8.20
C THR A 70 15.94 12.56 -8.05
N PHE A 71 16.41 11.55 -7.33
CA PHE A 71 15.62 10.36 -7.04
C PHE A 71 14.94 10.50 -5.68
N ALA A 72 13.65 10.13 -5.63
CA ALA A 72 12.88 10.06 -4.42
C ALA A 72 12.49 8.59 -4.15
N TYR A 73 12.65 8.18 -2.91
CA TYR A 73 12.54 6.80 -2.43
C TYR A 73 11.25 6.62 -1.63
N ARG A 74 10.70 5.41 -1.67
CA ARG A 74 9.51 4.97 -0.92
C ARG A 74 9.67 3.51 -0.51
N LEU A 75 8.92 3.06 0.50
CA LEU A 75 8.84 1.66 0.82
C LEU A 75 8.23 0.88 -0.36
N SER A 76 8.75 -0.32 -0.61
CA SER A 76 8.08 -1.31 -1.45
C SER A 76 6.98 -2.01 -0.66
N GLY A 77 6.18 -2.87 -1.30
CA GLY A 77 5.23 -3.72 -0.57
C GLY A 77 5.89 -4.58 0.53
N ALA A 78 7.10 -5.09 0.28
CA ALA A 78 7.88 -5.82 1.27
C ALA A 78 8.38 -4.92 2.42
N GLY A 79 8.80 -3.68 2.10
CA GLY A 79 9.17 -2.69 3.12
C GLY A 79 7.99 -2.24 3.98
N GLU A 80 6.82 -2.06 3.39
CA GLU A 80 5.58 -1.73 4.10
C GLU A 80 5.15 -2.85 5.05
N ALA A 81 5.36 -4.12 4.65
CA ALA A 81 5.03 -5.29 5.46
C ALA A 81 5.89 -5.43 6.73
N LEU A 82 7.02 -4.72 6.85
CA LEU A 82 7.83 -4.71 8.07
C LEU A 82 7.16 -3.97 9.25
N PHE A 83 6.16 -3.13 8.96
CA PHE A 83 5.48 -2.31 9.96
C PHE A 83 4.18 -2.95 10.42
N PRO A 84 3.80 -2.83 11.71
CA PRO A 84 2.62 -3.47 12.24
C PRO A 84 1.35 -2.94 11.58
N ARG A 85 0.55 -3.85 11.02
CA ARG A 85 -0.78 -3.58 10.46
C ARG A 85 -1.84 -3.71 11.55
N ARG A 86 -1.79 -2.84 12.57
CA ARG A 86 -2.75 -2.90 13.69
C ARG A 86 -4.21 -2.76 13.25
N TYR A 87 -4.47 -2.23 12.05
CA TYR A 87 -5.82 -2.13 11.52
C TYR A 87 -6.43 -3.51 11.23
N GLU A 88 -5.65 -4.50 10.78
CA GLU A 88 -6.14 -5.86 10.52
C GLU A 88 -6.54 -6.55 11.82
N GLU A 89 -5.68 -6.48 12.83
CA GLU A 89 -5.96 -6.99 14.19
C GLU A 89 -7.19 -6.31 14.79
N THR A 90 -7.25 -4.97 14.72
CA THR A 90 -8.36 -4.19 15.27
C THR A 90 -9.68 -4.48 14.56
N LEU A 91 -9.68 -4.60 13.23
CA LEU A 91 -10.87 -4.92 12.44
C LEU A 91 -11.37 -6.33 12.78
N THR A 92 -10.45 -7.29 12.91
CA THR A 92 -10.78 -8.66 13.31
C THR A 92 -11.43 -8.70 14.70
N GLU A 93 -10.83 -8.02 15.68
CA GLU A 93 -11.40 -7.91 17.02
C GLU A 93 -12.77 -7.22 17.00
N LEU A 94 -12.97 -6.19 16.18
CA LEU A 94 -14.23 -5.49 16.06
C LEU A 94 -15.33 -6.40 15.49
N LEU A 95 -15.05 -7.11 14.39
CA LEU A 95 -15.99 -8.05 13.77
C LEU A 95 -16.35 -9.20 14.71
N GLN A 96 -15.38 -9.67 15.50
CA GLN A 96 -15.62 -10.67 16.53
C GLN A 96 -16.57 -10.13 17.61
N ARG A 97 -16.36 -8.90 18.09
CA ARG A 97 -17.26 -8.26 19.06
C ARG A 97 -18.68 -8.06 18.52
N VAL A 98 -18.83 -7.73 17.23
CA VAL A 98 -20.15 -7.66 16.57
C VAL A 98 -20.79 -9.04 16.54
N THR A 99 -20.03 -10.06 16.17
CA THR A 99 -20.51 -11.45 16.12
C THR A 99 -20.95 -11.94 17.51
N GLU A 100 -20.20 -11.64 18.56
CA GLU A 100 -20.52 -12.00 19.94
C GLU A 100 -21.77 -11.29 20.47
N LYS A 101 -21.99 -10.02 20.08
CA LYS A 101 -23.11 -9.21 20.57
C LYS A 101 -24.41 -9.38 19.79
N ALA A 102 -24.32 -9.54 18.47
CA ALA A 102 -25.44 -9.47 17.55
C ALA A 102 -25.56 -10.68 16.61
N GLY A 103 -24.65 -11.66 16.74
CA GLY A 103 -24.61 -12.85 15.90
C GLY A 103 -23.86 -12.63 14.58
N ARG A 104 -23.52 -13.75 13.93
CA ARG A 104 -22.76 -13.75 12.68
C ARG A 104 -23.49 -13.06 11.53
N SER A 105 -24.83 -13.18 11.47
CA SER A 105 -25.63 -12.53 10.42
C SER A 105 -25.48 -11.01 10.43
N ALA A 106 -25.45 -10.39 11.62
CA ALA A 106 -25.27 -8.95 11.74
C ALA A 106 -23.87 -8.49 11.28
N ALA A 107 -22.83 -9.30 11.52
CA ALA A 107 -21.49 -8.99 11.00
C ALA A 107 -21.42 -9.09 9.47
N VAL A 108 -22.15 -10.05 8.87
CA VAL A 108 -22.26 -10.20 7.41
C VAL A 108 -23.03 -9.02 6.82
N GLU A 109 -24.20 -8.68 7.36
CA GLU A 109 -25.03 -7.57 6.92
C GLU A 109 -24.27 -6.23 6.95
N LEU A 110 -23.48 -6.00 8.01
CA LEU A 110 -22.63 -4.81 8.12
C LEU A 110 -21.60 -4.71 6.99
N LEU A 111 -20.99 -5.84 6.60
CA LEU A 111 -20.05 -5.87 5.47
C LEU A 111 -20.77 -5.71 4.13
N GLU A 112 -21.93 -6.35 3.96
CA GLU A 112 -22.76 -6.19 2.77
C GLU A 112 -23.16 -4.72 2.56
N ASP A 113 -23.61 -4.05 3.61
CA ASP A 113 -23.94 -2.63 3.59
C ASP A 113 -22.74 -1.74 3.26
N HIS A 114 -21.57 -2.06 3.83
CA HIS A 114 -20.32 -1.36 3.54
C HIS A 114 -20.00 -1.42 2.03
N TYR A 115 -20.06 -2.61 1.44
CA TYR A 115 -19.79 -2.81 0.01
C TYR A 115 -20.94 -2.42 -0.91
N ALA A 116 -22.16 -2.25 -0.40
CA ALA A 116 -23.31 -1.87 -1.20
C ALA A 116 -23.11 -0.49 -1.87
N THR A 117 -22.39 0.43 -1.23
CA THR A 117 -22.09 1.74 -1.81
C THR A 117 -21.15 1.64 -3.01
N LEU A 118 -20.07 0.86 -2.90
CA LEU A 118 -19.16 0.58 -4.01
C LEU A 118 -19.89 -0.15 -5.14
N THR A 119 -20.72 -1.13 -4.80
CA THR A 119 -21.53 -1.92 -5.74
C THR A 119 -22.49 -1.03 -6.53
N ARG A 120 -23.21 -0.11 -5.87
CA ARG A 120 -24.12 0.83 -6.55
C ARG A 120 -23.38 1.74 -7.54
N ARG A 121 -22.21 2.24 -7.16
CA ARG A 121 -21.39 3.07 -8.06
C ARG A 121 -20.92 2.28 -9.28
N LEU A 122 -20.40 1.07 -9.06
CA LEU A 122 -20.02 0.15 -10.13
C LEU A 122 -21.21 -0.12 -11.06
N GLN A 123 -22.38 -0.47 -10.51
CA GLN A 123 -23.57 -0.74 -11.32
C GLN A 123 -23.98 0.45 -12.20
N SER A 124 -23.95 1.67 -11.66
CA SER A 124 -24.29 2.88 -12.41
C SER A 124 -23.31 3.18 -13.55
N GLU A 125 -22.02 2.95 -13.36
CA GLU A 125 -21.01 3.24 -14.39
C GLU A 125 -20.85 2.10 -15.42
N LEU A 126 -21.32 0.90 -15.08
CA LEU A 126 -21.24 -0.28 -15.95
C LEU A 126 -22.53 -0.52 -16.75
N ASP A 127 -23.52 0.37 -16.66
CA ASP A 127 -24.74 0.24 -17.44
C ASP A 127 -24.44 0.35 -18.94
N GLY A 128 -24.90 -0.62 -19.72
CA GLY A 128 -24.59 -0.74 -21.15
C GLY A 128 -23.13 -1.11 -21.50
N VAL A 129 -22.23 -1.27 -20.52
CA VAL A 129 -20.81 -1.63 -20.76
C VAL A 129 -20.63 -3.15 -20.70
N ALA A 130 -20.01 -3.73 -21.73
CA ALA A 130 -19.84 -5.17 -21.90
C ALA A 130 -18.39 -5.56 -22.24
N GLY A 131 -18.09 -6.86 -22.17
CA GLY A 131 -16.79 -7.41 -22.56
C GLY A 131 -15.61 -6.83 -21.77
N SER A 132 -14.48 -6.64 -22.45
CA SER A 132 -13.24 -6.08 -21.89
C SER A 132 -13.44 -4.70 -21.28
N ASP A 133 -14.28 -3.87 -21.88
CA ASP A 133 -14.53 -2.50 -21.41
C ASP A 133 -15.20 -2.49 -20.03
N ARG A 134 -16.03 -3.51 -19.74
CA ARG A 134 -16.66 -3.68 -18.43
C ARG A 134 -15.62 -3.98 -17.36
N VAL A 135 -14.69 -4.89 -17.66
CA VAL A 135 -13.64 -5.30 -16.71
C VAL A 135 -12.63 -4.17 -16.50
N ALA A 136 -12.30 -3.43 -17.56
CA ALA A 136 -11.47 -2.23 -17.47
C ALA A 136 -12.09 -1.15 -16.59
N ALA A 137 -13.40 -0.90 -16.73
CA ALA A 137 -14.13 0.03 -15.89
C ALA A 137 -14.17 -0.41 -14.41
N ILE A 138 -14.36 -1.72 -14.15
CA ILE A 138 -14.28 -2.28 -12.79
C ILE A 138 -12.89 -2.04 -12.18
N ALA A 139 -11.82 -2.43 -12.89
CA ALA A 139 -10.45 -2.28 -12.40
C ALA A 139 -10.10 -0.81 -12.09
N ARG A 140 -10.53 0.13 -12.95
CA ARG A 140 -10.37 1.57 -12.69
C ARG A 140 -11.09 2.00 -11.41
N LEU A 141 -12.38 1.65 -11.26
CA LEU A 141 -13.18 2.07 -10.11
C LEU A 141 -12.69 1.47 -8.79
N MET A 142 -12.24 0.22 -8.82
CA MET A 142 -11.63 -0.42 -7.66
C MET A 142 -10.26 0.19 -7.33
N SER A 143 -9.46 0.57 -8.33
CA SER A 143 -8.24 1.34 -8.11
C SER A 143 -8.50 2.71 -7.50
N GLU A 144 -9.54 3.44 -7.94
CA GLU A 144 -9.98 4.70 -7.32
C GLU A 144 -10.43 4.50 -5.86
N ALA A 145 -11.02 3.35 -5.56
CA ALA A 145 -11.40 2.96 -4.20
C ALA A 145 -10.21 2.46 -3.35
N GLY A 146 -8.99 2.41 -3.90
CA GLY A 146 -7.76 2.08 -3.18
C GLY A 146 -7.29 0.63 -3.30
N TYR A 147 -7.99 -0.22 -4.07
CA TYR A 147 -7.65 -1.65 -4.20
C TYR A 147 -6.46 -1.95 -5.13
N MET A 148 -5.97 -0.93 -5.86
CA MET A 148 -4.90 -1.09 -6.85
C MET A 148 -5.19 -2.26 -7.80
N ALA A 149 -6.37 -2.22 -8.42
CA ALA A 149 -6.87 -3.32 -9.23
C ALA A 149 -6.35 -3.25 -10.66
N GLU A 150 -5.87 -4.38 -11.17
CA GLU A 150 -5.44 -4.61 -12.55
C GLU A 150 -6.31 -5.70 -13.19
N TRP A 151 -6.39 -5.70 -14.51
CA TRP A 151 -7.07 -6.77 -15.23
C TRP A 151 -6.30 -7.25 -16.45
N GLN A 152 -6.54 -8.50 -16.82
CA GLN A 152 -5.95 -9.17 -17.97
C GLN A 152 -7.01 -10.06 -18.63
N GLU A 153 -6.87 -10.29 -19.94
CA GLU A 153 -7.66 -11.28 -20.68
C GLU A 153 -6.73 -12.43 -21.09
N ASP A 154 -7.13 -13.66 -20.81
CA ASP A 154 -6.37 -14.88 -21.09
C ASP A 154 -7.33 -15.99 -21.55
N GLU A 155 -7.11 -16.53 -22.75
CA GLU A 155 -7.95 -17.59 -23.37
C GLU A 155 -9.48 -17.31 -23.33
N GLY A 156 -9.89 -16.05 -23.44
CA GLY A 156 -11.31 -15.65 -23.39
C GLY A 156 -11.89 -15.56 -21.97
N ALA A 157 -11.07 -15.69 -20.94
CA ALA A 157 -11.40 -15.40 -19.55
C ALA A 157 -10.78 -14.06 -19.11
N PHE A 158 -11.50 -13.34 -18.26
CA PHE A 158 -10.98 -12.13 -17.62
C PHE A 158 -10.45 -12.45 -16.23
N ARG A 159 -9.23 -11.97 -15.92
CA ARG A 159 -8.65 -11.99 -14.59
C ARG A 159 -8.61 -10.57 -14.04
N LEU A 160 -9.19 -10.37 -12.86
CA LEU A 160 -9.03 -9.15 -12.06
C LEU A 160 -8.09 -9.48 -10.89
N SER A 161 -7.14 -8.61 -10.59
CA SER A 161 -6.17 -8.78 -9.51
C SER A 161 -6.09 -7.51 -8.69
N GLU A 162 -6.15 -7.65 -7.37
CA GLU A 162 -6.01 -6.54 -6.41
C GLU A 162 -4.66 -6.66 -5.72
N HIS A 163 -3.96 -5.54 -5.59
CA HIS A 163 -2.64 -5.49 -4.96
C HIS A 163 -2.66 -4.80 -3.59
N ASN A 164 -3.83 -4.31 -3.17
CA ASN A 164 -4.03 -3.69 -1.87
C ASN A 164 -5.43 -3.95 -1.31
N CYS A 165 -5.55 -4.10 0.00
CA CYS A 165 -6.84 -4.06 0.70
C CYS A 165 -7.11 -2.60 1.10
N ALA A 166 -8.24 -2.04 0.67
CA ALA A 166 -8.67 -0.69 1.01
C ALA A 166 -9.49 -0.64 2.31
#